data_AF-A0A383E4N8-F1
#
_entry.id   AF-A0A383E4N8-F1
#
_cell.length_a   1.000
_cell.length_b   1.000
_cell.length_c   1.000
_cell.angle_alpha   90.00
_cell.angle_beta   90.00
_cell.angle_gamma   90.00
#
_symmetry.space_group_name_H-M   'P 1'
#
loop_
_entity.id
_entity.type
_entity.pdbx_description
1 polymer ?
#
loop_
_entity_poly.entity_id
_entity_poly.type
_entity_poly.pdbx_seq_one_letter_code
_entity_poly.pdbx_strand_id
1 'polypeptide(L)' 'VNLGIGIPAMCADFLPDGVELLYHAENGILGFKELSEPGEGDPNLMDAGGKFPKLVPGMAFFDSVESFSLIR' A
#
# COMPACT_ATOMS: atom_id res chain seq x y z
N VAL A 1 2.74 -3.13 -7.26
CA VAL A 1 1.58 -4.06 -7.34
C VAL A 1 0.40 -3.48 -6.57
N ASN A 2 -0.83 -3.71 -7.04
CA ASN A 2 -2.05 -3.46 -6.28
C ASN A 2 -2.62 -4.82 -5.87
N LEU A 3 -2.92 -5.00 -4.59
CA LEU A 3 -3.40 -6.26 -4.04
C LEU A 3 -4.74 -6.03 -3.34
N GLY A 4 -5.77 -6.74 -3.81
CA GLY A 4 -7.07 -6.73 -3.16
C GLY A 4 -7.02 -7.32 -1.75
N ILE A 5 -8.00 -6.93 -0.93
CA ILE A 5 -8.19 -7.43 0.44
C ILE A 5 -8.32 -8.96 0.42
N GLY A 6 -7.79 -9.61 1.46
CA GLY A 6 -7.90 -11.06 1.65
C GLY A 6 -6.74 -11.80 1.01
N ILE A 7 -7.04 -12.84 0.22
CA ILE A 7 -6.05 -13.79 -0.31
C ILE A 7 -4.90 -13.09 -1.06
N PRO A 8 -5.14 -12.12 -1.98
CA PRO A 8 -4.05 -11.46 -2.70
C PRO A 8 -3.07 -10.75 -1.76
N ALA A 9 -3.58 -10.03 -0.75
CA ALA A 9 -2.75 -9.37 0.25
C ALA A 9 -1.98 -10.39 1.12
N MET A 10 -2.63 -11.49 1.54
CA MET A 10 -1.97 -12.56 2.33
C MET A 10 -0.86 -13.26 1.54
N CYS A 11 -0.96 -13.36 0.22
CA CYS A 11 0.13 -13.92 -0.59
C CYS A 11 1.44 -13.12 -0.49
N ALA A 12 1.37 -11.82 -0.17
CA ALA A 12 2.56 -10.99 -0.02
C ALA A 12 3.41 -11.36 1.21
N ASP A 13 2.85 -12.08 2.18
CA ASP A 13 3.57 -12.54 3.38
C ASP A 13 4.49 -13.73 3.11
N PHE A 14 4.42 -14.33 1.90
CA PHE A 14 5.15 -15.56 1.53
C PHE A 14 6.18 -15.32 0.41
N LEU A 15 6.65 -14.10 0.24
CA LEU A 15 7.67 -13.79 -0.76
C LEU A 15 9.02 -14.41 -0.38
N PRO A 16 9.79 -14.92 -1.35
CA PRO A 16 11.14 -15.40 -1.08
C PRO A 16 12.07 -14.23 -0.75
N ASP A 17 13.14 -14.53 -0.03
CA ASP A 17 14.16 -13.56 0.36
C ASP A 17 14.70 -12.79 -0.86
N GLY A 18 14.86 -11.48 -0.71
CA GLY A 18 15.37 -10.58 -1.75
C GLY A 18 14.32 -10.11 -2.77
N VAL A 19 13.06 -10.54 -2.66
CA VAL A 19 11.95 -9.97 -3.43
C VAL A 19 11.35 -8.79 -2.68
N GLU A 20 11.41 -7.62 -3.30
CA GLU A 20 10.79 -6.40 -2.77
C GLU A 20 9.53 -6.04 -3.57
N LEU A 21 8.45 -5.71 -2.87
CA LEU A 21 7.25 -5.17 -3.49
C LEU A 21 7.15 -3.67 -3.26
N LEU A 22 6.86 -2.95 -4.34
CA LEU A 22 6.37 -1.58 -4.29
C LEU A 22 4.84 -1.61 -4.35
N TYR A 23 4.17 -1.28 -3.25
CA TYR A 23 2.71 -1.37 -3.18
C TYR A 23 2.04 -0.10 -3.72
N HIS A 24 0.91 -0.28 -4.41
CA HIS A 24 0.03 0.77 -4.90
C HIS A 24 -1.36 0.59 -4.32
N ALA A 25 -1.87 1.60 -3.62
CA ALA A 25 -3.25 1.65 -3.16
C ALA A 25 -4.06 2.60 -4.06
N GLU A 26 -5.21 2.12 -4.55
CA GLU A 26 -6.07 2.82 -5.50
C GLU A 26 -6.60 4.18 -5.00
N ASN A 27 -6.56 4.42 -3.68
CA ASN A 27 -6.90 5.70 -3.08
C ASN A 27 -5.74 6.72 -3.11
N GLY A 28 -4.66 6.47 -3.86
CA GLY A 28 -3.67 7.49 -4.19
C GLY A 28 -2.34 7.37 -3.45
N ILE A 29 -1.92 6.14 -3.12
CA ILE A 29 -0.68 5.89 -2.38
C ILE A 29 0.20 4.97 -3.22
N LEU A 30 1.46 5.35 -3.42
CA LEU A 30 2.47 4.50 -4.04
C LEU A 30 3.71 4.38 -3.14
N GLY A 31 4.21 3.16 -3.01
CA GLY A 31 5.54 2.88 -2.49
C GLY A 31 5.64 2.64 -0.99
N PHE A 32 4.53 2.37 -0.31
CA PHE A 32 4.61 1.83 1.06
C PHE A 32 5.16 0.40 1.03
N LYS A 33 5.75 -0.05 2.15
CA LYS A 33 6.36 -1.39 2.31
C LYS A 33 5.94 -2.07 3.61
N GLU A 34 5.78 -1.27 4.66
CA GLU A 34 5.42 -1.72 6.00
C GLU A 34 4.11 -1.07 6.44
N LEU A 35 3.43 -1.71 7.38
CA LEU A 35 2.27 -1.17 8.08
C LEU A 35 2.71 -0.59 9.43
N SER A 36 1.95 0.37 9.94
CA SER A 36 2.12 0.88 11.29
C SER A 36 1.76 -0.20 12.32
N GLU A 37 2.39 -0.11 13.49
CA GLU A 37 2.07 -0.97 14.63
C GLU A 37 0.63 -0.73 15.12
N PRO A 38 0.00 -1.72 15.78
CA PRO A 38 -1.34 -1.58 16.32
C PRO A 38 -1.46 -0.36 17.26
N GLY A 39 -2.36 0.57 16.91
CA GLY A 39 -2.59 1.81 17.66
C GLY A 39 -1.78 3.02 17.21
N GLU A 40 -0.85 2.85 16.27
CA GLU A 40 0.00 3.94 15.72
C GLU A 40 -0.42 4.39 14.31
N GLY A 41 -1.56 3.90 13.81
CA GLY A 41 -2.07 4.26 12.49
C GLY A 41 -2.49 5.72 12.39
N ASP A 42 -2.14 6.38 11.27
CA ASP A 42 -2.63 7.72 10.93
C ASP A 42 -3.95 7.60 10.15
N PRO A 43 -5.08 8.13 10.65
CA PRO A 43 -6.38 8.10 9.97
C PRO A 43 -6.39 8.72 8.56
N ASN A 44 -5.43 9.58 8.23
CA ASN A 44 -5.28 10.17 6.90
C ASN A 44 -4.39 9.36 5.95
N LEU A 45 -3.71 8.33 6.47
CA LEU A 45 -2.84 7.43 5.73
C LEU A 45 -3.33 6.00 5.90
N MET A 46 -4.28 5.64 5.06
CA MET A 46 -4.92 4.32 5.06
C MET A 46 -4.91 3.76 3.64
N ASP A 47 -4.64 2.48 3.46
CA ASP A 47 -4.78 1.82 2.17
C ASP A 47 -6.26 1.52 1.85
N ALA A 48 -6.54 1.01 0.66
CA ALA A 48 -7.90 0.65 0.25
C ALA A 48 -8.52 -0.50 1.08
N GLY A 49 -7.69 -1.23 1.83
CA GLY A 49 -8.08 -2.32 2.71
C GLY A 49 -8.34 -1.92 4.16
N GLY A 50 -8.22 -0.64 4.50
CA GLY A 50 -8.39 -0.14 5.86
C GLY A 50 -7.17 -0.33 6.75
N LYS A 51 -6.02 -0.74 6.20
CA LYS A 51 -4.76 -0.87 6.93
C LYS A 51 -4.02 0.46 6.90
N PHE A 52 -3.10 0.66 7.84
CA PHE A 52 -2.35 1.92 7.98
C PHE A 52 -0.91 1.74 7.49
N PRO A 53 -0.55 2.24 6.30
CA PRO A 53 0.84 2.25 5.85
C PRO A 53 1.74 3.11 6.74
N LYS A 54 2.99 2.68 6.91
CA LYS A 54 4.03 3.47 7.54
C LYS A 54 4.70 4.36 6.51
N LEU A 55 4.90 5.65 6.83
CA LEU A 55 5.63 6.58 5.96
C LEU A 55 7.09 6.14 5.80
N VAL A 56 7.53 6.01 4.56
CA VAL A 56 8.92 5.70 4.20
C VAL A 56 9.41 6.64 3.09
N PRO A 57 10.73 6.91 3.01
CA PRO A 57 11.30 7.68 1.92
C PRO A 57 10.96 7.07 0.55
N GLY A 58 10.57 7.93 -0.40
CA GLY A 58 10.19 7.50 -1.75
C GLY A 58 8.71 7.20 -1.96
N MET A 59 7.89 7.29 -0.91
CA MET A 59 6.44 7.26 -1.09
C MET A 59 5.94 8.48 -1.90
N ALA A 60 4.89 8.26 -2.68
CA ALA A 60 4.21 9.30 -3.42
C ALA A 60 2.70 9.27 -3.13
N PHE A 61 2.10 10.45 -3.15
CA PHE A 61 0.67 10.66 -2.99
C PHE A 61 0.12 11.40 -4.20
N PHE A 62 -1.07 11.01 -4.64
CA PHE A 62 -1.74 11.61 -5.79
C PHE A 62 -3.25 11.47 -5.65
N ASP A 63 -4.00 12.24 -6.45
CA ASP A 63 -5.45 12.17 -6.42
C ASP A 63 -5.98 10.88 -7.08
N SER A 64 -7.29 10.64 -6.93
CA SER A 64 -7.92 9.45 -7.50
C SER A 64 -7.86 9.44 -9.03
N VAL A 65 -7.88 10.59 -9.70
CA VAL A 65 -7.83 10.64 -11.18
C VAL A 65 -6.49 10.11 -11.67
N GLU A 66 -5.39 10.54 -11.05
CA GLU A 66 -4.04 10.05 -11.36
C GLU A 66 -3.89 8.57 -10.98
N SER A 67 -4.36 8.18 -9.80
CA SER A 67 -4.33 6.79 -9.33
C SER A 67 -5.00 5.81 -10.30
N PHE A 68 -6.21 6.13 -10.74
CA PHE A 68 -6.93 5.31 -11.72
C PHE A 68 -6.36 5.44 -13.12
N SER A 69 -5.59 6.48 -13.42
CA SER A 69 -4.86 6.60 -14.69
C SER A 69 -3.60 5.74 -14.73
N LEU A 70 -2.97 5.50 -13.58
CA LEU A 70 -1.87 4.53 -13.45
C LEU A 70 -2.35 3.08 -13.64
N ILE A 71 -3.58 2.76 -13.23
CA ILE A 71 -4.12 1.38 -13.26
C ILE A 71 -4.69 0.97 -14.63
N ARG A 72 -5.26 1.91 -15.39
CA ARG A 72 -6.09 1.65 -16.59
C ARG A 72 -5.30 1.14 -17.80
#